data_AF-A0A7C4BX98-F1
#
_entry.id   AF-A0A7C4BX98-F1
#
_cell.length_a   1.000
_cell.length_b   1.000
_cell.length_c   1.000
_cell.angle_alpha   90.00
_cell.angle_beta   90.00
_cell.angle_gamma   90.00
#
_symmetry.space_group_name_H-M   'P 1'
#
loop_
_entity.id
_entity.type
_entity.pdbx_description
1 polymer ?
#
loop_
_entity_poly.entity_id
_entity_poly.type
_entity_poly.pdbx_seq_one_letter_code
_entity_poly.pdbx_strand_id
1 'polypeptide(L)'
;SAVLIRAIEPLHGLTAMRRRRGTDNLRLLCSGPGRLCKALGITDRHNGLPLDRPPFELLAPVDKYEIVTGRRIGITKAVDRPWRYGLANSPYLSKPFR
;
A
#
# COMPACT_ATOMS: atom_id res chain seq x y z
N SER A 1 7.20 -6.53 -16.23
CA SER A 1 6.68 -7.01 -14.92
C SER A 1 6.32 -5.80 -14.06
N ALA A 2 5.47 -5.95 -13.04
CA ALA A 2 5.06 -4.86 -12.16
C ALA A 2 4.76 -5.35 -10.73
N VAL A 3 4.83 -4.45 -9.76
CA VAL A 3 4.47 -4.69 -8.34
C VAL A 3 3.29 -3.79 -7.97
N LEU A 4 2.27 -4.36 -7.33
CA LEU A 4 1.14 -3.60 -6.81
C LEU A 4 1.36 -3.26 -5.33
N ILE A 5 1.42 -1.97 -5.00
CA ILE A 5 1.34 -1.51 -3.62
C ILE A 5 -0.11 -1.73 -3.15
N ARG A 6 -0.30 -2.57 -2.13
CA ARG A 6 -1.64 -2.97 -1.66
C ARG A 6 -2.10 -2.22 -0.44
N ALA A 7 -1.18 -1.89 0.46
CA ALA A 7 -1.43 -1.12 1.65
C ALA A 7 -0.12 -0.50 2.14
N ILE A 8 -0.24 0.60 2.89
CA ILE A 8 0.88 1.23 3.59
C ILE A 8 0.45 1.62 5.00
N GLU A 9 1.41 1.73 5.91
CA GLU A 9 1.23 2.46 7.17
C GLU A 9 1.35 3.97 6.91
N PRO A 10 0.33 4.77 7.22
CA PRO A 10 0.41 6.22 7.12
C PRO A 10 1.29 6.81 8.23
N LEU A 11 2.43 7.39 7.87
CA LEU A 11 3.34 8.06 8.83
C LEU A 11 3.27 9.59 8.75
N HIS A 12 3.11 10.14 7.55
CA HIS A 12 3.13 11.58 7.30
C HIS A 12 1.90 12.04 6.52
N GLY A 13 1.56 13.33 6.63
CA GLY A 13 0.46 13.93 5.87
C GLY A 13 -0.95 13.45 6.28
N LEU A 14 -1.11 12.93 7.51
CA LEU A 14 -2.34 12.32 8.00
C LEU A 14 -3.58 13.22 7.84
N THR A 15 -3.46 14.52 8.13
CA THR A 15 -4.57 15.47 7.98
C THR A 15 -5.08 15.53 6.54
N ALA A 16 -4.18 15.57 5.55
CA ALA A 16 -4.58 15.58 4.15
C ALA A 16 -5.19 14.24 3.73
N MET A 17 -4.63 13.13 4.20
CA MET A 17 -5.18 11.79 3.95
C MET A 17 -6.59 11.63 4.53
N ARG A 18 -6.81 12.02 5.80
CA ARG A 18 -8.11 12.01 6.47
C ARG A 18 -9.14 12.82 5.71
N ARG A 19 -8.77 14.05 5.29
CA ARG A 19 -9.62 14.91 4.46
C ARG A 19 -10.00 14.24 3.13
N ARG A 20 -9.04 13.68 2.40
CA ARG A 20 -9.32 12.98 1.13
C ARG A 20 -10.15 11.70 1.34
N ARG A 21 -9.95 11.00 2.46
CA ARG A 21 -10.63 9.74 2.77
C ARG A 21 -12.00 9.92 3.42
N GLY A 22 -12.26 11.05 4.07
CA GLY A 22 -13.48 11.31 4.84
C GLY A 22 -13.58 10.43 6.10
N THR A 23 -12.45 10.11 6.73
CA THR A 23 -12.42 9.27 7.95
C THR A 23 -11.18 9.57 8.79
N ASP A 24 -11.34 9.55 10.11
CA ASP A 24 -10.22 9.70 11.05
C ASP A 24 -9.58 8.36 11.45
N ASN A 25 -10.18 7.24 11.05
CA ASN A 25 -9.66 5.92 11.37
C ASN A 25 -8.36 5.66 10.60
N LEU A 26 -7.24 5.72 11.32
CA LEU A 26 -5.88 5.59 10.79
C LEU A 26 -5.67 4.27 10.03
N ARG A 27 -6.17 3.15 10.56
CA ARG A 27 -6.08 1.82 9.94
C ARG A 27 -6.82 1.73 8.60
N LEU A 28 -7.76 2.64 8.38
CA LEU A 28 -8.64 2.68 7.22
C LEU A 28 -8.18 3.70 6.16
N LEU A 29 -7.12 4.47 6.40
CA LEU A 29 -6.62 5.43 5.43
C LEU A 29 -6.03 4.73 4.21
N CYS A 30 -5.12 3.79 4.43
CA CYS A 30 -4.29 3.20 3.37
C CYS A 30 -4.33 1.67 3.31
N SER A 31 -5.33 1.02 3.91
CA SER A 31 -5.43 -0.44 3.97
C SER A 31 -5.93 -1.12 2.69
N GLY A 32 -5.72 -0.52 1.51
CA GLY A 32 -6.14 -1.12 0.23
C GLY A 32 -5.68 -0.29 -0.97
N PRO A 33 -5.54 -0.87 -2.17
CA PRO A 33 -4.99 -0.17 -3.35
C PRO A 33 -5.75 1.12 -3.69
N GLY A 34 -7.09 1.06 -3.81
CA GLY A 34 -7.88 2.27 -4.06
C GLY A 34 -7.91 3.24 -2.87
N ARG A 35 -7.73 2.73 -1.65
CA ARG A 35 -7.73 3.56 -0.43
C ARG A 35 -6.45 4.39 -0.35
N LEU A 36 -5.30 3.74 -0.53
CA LEU A 36 -4.00 4.40 -0.49
C LEU A 36 -3.87 5.43 -1.63
N CYS A 37 -4.34 5.11 -2.84
CA CYS A 37 -4.33 6.09 -3.93
C CYS A 37 -5.15 7.34 -3.56
N LYS A 38 -6.37 7.16 -3.04
CA LYS A 38 -7.20 8.30 -2.59
C LYS A 38 -6.54 9.08 -1.45
N ALA A 39 -5.96 8.39 -0.46
CA ALA A 39 -5.31 9.02 0.68
C ALA A 39 -4.10 9.87 0.26
N LEU A 40 -3.25 9.33 -0.62
CA LEU A 40 -2.07 10.01 -1.14
C LEU A 40 -2.39 11.06 -2.23
N GLY A 41 -3.57 11.01 -2.83
CA GLY A 41 -3.92 11.87 -3.97
C GLY A 41 -3.37 11.37 -5.30
N ILE A 42 -3.09 10.06 -5.41
CA ILE A 42 -2.63 9.41 -6.64
C ILE A 42 -3.82 9.24 -7.59
N THR A 43 -3.64 9.76 -8.80
CA THR A 43 -4.58 9.66 -9.91
C THR A 43 -3.87 9.14 -11.16
N ASP A 44 -4.64 8.92 -12.23
CA ASP A 44 -4.18 8.62 -13.59
C ASP A 44 -3.05 9.52 -14.11
N ARG A 45 -3.01 10.80 -13.71
CA ARG A 45 -1.95 11.76 -14.05
C ARG A 45 -0.54 11.34 -13.62
N HIS A 46 -0.44 10.39 -12.69
CA HIS A 46 0.84 9.88 -12.22
C HIS A 46 1.33 8.67 -13.01
N ASN A 47 0.52 8.17 -13.95
CA ASN A 47 0.90 7.03 -14.78
C ASN A 47 2.11 7.37 -15.66
N GLY A 48 3.09 6.48 -15.69
CA GLY A 48 4.34 6.67 -16.44
C GLY A 48 5.38 7.58 -15.77
N LEU A 49 5.06 8.17 -14.61
CA LEU A 49 6.04 8.98 -13.89
C LEU A 49 7.12 8.09 -13.24
N PRO A 50 8.38 8.56 -13.24
CA PRO A 50 9.47 7.90 -12.54
C PRO A 50 9.28 7.92 -11.02
N LEU A 51 9.66 6.83 -10.33
CA LEU A 51 9.59 6.72 -8.87
C LEU A 51 10.86 7.24 -8.15
N ASP A 52 11.91 7.57 -8.90
CA ASP A 52 13.23 7.96 -8.40
C ASP A 52 13.44 9.48 -8.33
N ARG A 53 12.39 10.27 -8.60
CA ARG A 53 12.43 11.74 -8.61
C ARG A 53 11.03 12.31 -8.37
N PRO A 54 10.92 13.62 -8.06
CA PRO A 54 9.64 14.27 -7.82
C PRO A 54 8.59 13.98 -8.92
N PRO A 55 7.32 13.75 -8.56
CA PRO A 55 6.73 13.96 -7.22
C PRO A 55 6.91 12.77 -6.26
N PHE A 56 7.65 11.72 -6.66
CA PHE A 56 7.85 10.53 -5.86
C PHE A 56 9.24 10.48 -5.23
N GLU A 57 9.30 9.74 -4.12
CA GLU A 57 10.54 9.37 -3.47
C GLU A 57 10.35 7.96 -2.90
N LEU A 58 11.30 7.07 -3.17
CA LEU A 58 11.31 5.72 -2.64
C LEU A 58 12.56 5.53 -1.80
N LEU A 59 12.37 5.45 -0.49
CA LEU A 59 13.45 5.30 0.47
C LEU A 59 13.59 3.83 0.90
N ALA A 60 14.84 3.39 1.08
CA ALA A 60 15.12 2.10 1.69
C ALA A 60 14.66 2.11 3.16
N PRO A 61 14.18 0.97 3.68
CA PRO A 61 13.84 0.87 5.09
C PRO A 61 15.10 1.06 5.96
N VAL A 62 14.93 1.73 7.10
CA VAL A 62 16.01 1.90 8.10
C VAL A 62 16.18 0.62 8.92
N ASP A 63 15.07 -0.03 9.26
CA ASP A 63 15.03 -1.23 10.09
C ASP A 63 14.86 -2.52 9.27
N LYS A 64 15.18 -3.64 9.89
CA LYS A 64 14.81 -4.96 9.38
C LYS A 64 13.36 -5.25 9.75
N TYR A 65 12.58 -5.67 8.77
CA TYR A 65 11.21 -6.08 8.98
C TYR A 65 11.00 -7.55 8.66
N GLU A 66 10.17 -8.23 9.45
CA GLU A 66 9.73 -9.59 9.16
C GLU A 66 8.69 -9.56 8.03
N ILE A 67 9.01 -10.24 6.92
CA ILE A 67 8.16 -10.30 5.73
C ILE A 67 7.45 -11.65 5.67
N VAL A 68 6.12 -11.61 5.62
CA VAL A 68 5.28 -12.77 5.37
C VAL A 68 4.87 -12.83 3.90
N THR A 69 4.71 -14.06 3.40
CA THR A 69 4.30 -14.32 2.01
C THR A 69 2.99 -15.09 1.96
N GLY A 70 2.24 -14.95 0.87
CA GLY A 70 0.99 -15.68 0.72
C GLY A 70 0.33 -15.48 -0.63
N ARG A 71 -0.85 -16.08 -0.78
CA ARG A 71 -1.63 -15.98 -2.03
C ARG A 71 -2.19 -14.57 -2.21
N ARG A 72 -2.17 -14.11 -3.46
CA ARG A 72 -2.78 -12.83 -3.86
C ARG A 72 -4.31 -12.91 -3.74
N ILE A 73 -4.94 -11.76 -3.55
CA ILE A 73 -6.39 -11.64 -3.32
C ILE A 73 -7.05 -11.03 -4.54
N GLY A 74 -8.19 -11.59 -4.95
CA GLY A 74 -9.03 -11.02 -6.01
C GLY A 74 -8.49 -11.28 -7.41
N ILE A 75 -7.79 -12.40 -7.62
CA ILE A 75 -7.31 -12.84 -8.93
C ILE A 75 -7.88 -14.22 -9.26
N THR A 76 -8.08 -14.50 -10.54
CA THR A 76 -8.59 -15.79 -11.04
C THR A 76 -7.52 -16.64 -11.70
N LYS A 77 -6.36 -16.07 -12.02
CA LYS A 77 -5.21 -16.74 -12.66
C LYS A 77 -4.03 -16.82 -11.71
N ALA A 78 -3.28 -17.92 -11.73
CA ALA A 78 -2.09 -18.14 -10.89
C ALA A 78 -2.36 -17.86 -9.39
N VAL A 79 -3.49 -18.37 -8.92
CA VAL A 79 -4.03 -18.15 -7.56
C VAL A 79 -3.14 -18.77 -6.48
N ASP A 80 -2.46 -19.86 -6.81
CA ASP A 80 -1.63 -20.62 -5.86
C ASP A 80 -0.22 -20.06 -5.69
N ARG A 81 0.18 -19.10 -6.53
CA ARG A 81 1.52 -18.49 -6.45
C ARG A 81 1.60 -17.53 -5.25
N PRO A 82 2.62 -17.66 -4.37
CA PRO A 82 2.75 -16.84 -3.16
C PRO A 82 3.35 -15.45 -3.44
N TRP A 83 2.76 -14.73 -4.41
CA TRP A 83 3.25 -13.42 -4.86
C TRP A 83 2.56 -12.26 -4.14
N ARG A 84 2.13 -12.46 -2.89
CA ARG A 84 1.71 -11.41 -1.98
C ARG A 84 2.73 -11.35 -0.87
N TYR A 85 3.26 -10.16 -0.63
CA TYR A 85 4.25 -9.88 0.42
C TYR A 85 3.70 -8.81 1.35
N GLY A 86 4.06 -8.84 2.62
CA GLY A 86 3.68 -7.81 3.58
C GLY A 86 4.38 -7.97 4.92
N LEU A 87 4.29 -6.94 5.76
CA LEU A 87 4.84 -6.95 7.10
C LEU A 87 4.07 -7.92 8.00
N ALA A 88 4.78 -8.76 8.75
CA ALA A 88 4.18 -9.61 9.78
C ALA A 88 3.40 -8.75 10.79
N ASN A 89 2.22 -9.23 11.20
CA ASN A 89 1.38 -8.58 12.22
C ASN A 89 0.94 -7.13 11.93
N SER A 90 1.10 -6.62 10.71
CA SER A 90 0.72 -5.24 10.39
C SER A 90 -0.81 -5.03 10.51
N PRO A 91 -1.27 -4.05 11.32
CA PRO A 91 -2.70 -3.76 11.48
C PRO A 91 -3.29 -3.01 10.29
N TYR A 92 -2.46 -2.62 9.31
CA TYR A 92 -2.80 -1.81 8.14
C TYR A 92 -3.12 -2.63 6.90
N LEU A 93 -3.07 -3.96 6.96
CA LEU A 93 -3.48 -4.82 5.85
C LEU A 93 -5.01 -4.99 5.83
N SER A 94 -5.66 -4.84 4.66
CA SER A 94 -7.10 -5.16 4.53
C SER A 94 -7.42 -6.61 4.87
N LYS A 95 -6.51 -7.51 4.52
CA LYS A 95 -6.62 -8.95 4.76
C LYS A 95 -5.29 -9.40 5.33
N PRO A 96 -5.26 -9.85 6.59
CA PRO A 96 -4.07 -10.42 7.19
C PRO A 96 -3.52 -11.59 6.38
N PHE A 97 -2.24 -11.88 6.58
CA PHE A 97 -1.68 -13.16 6.18
C PHE A 97 -2.20 -14.22 7.16
N ARG A 98 -2.65 -15.35 6.60
CA ARG A 98 -3.05 -16.54 7.34
C ARG A 98 -1.98 -17.57 7.13
#